data_AF-A0A1Z3NBN5-F1
#
_entry.id   AF-A0A1Z3NBN5-F1
#
_cell.length_a   1.000
_cell.length_b   1.000
_cell.length_c   1.000
_cell.angle_alpha   90.00
_cell.angle_beta   90.00
_cell.angle_gamma   90.00
#
_symmetry.space_group_name_H-M   'P 1'
#
loop_
_entity.id
_entity.type
_entity.pdbx_description
1 polymer ?
#
loop_
_entity_poly.entity_id
_entity_poly.type
_entity_poly.pdbx_seq_one_letter_code
_entity_poly.pdbx_strand_id
1 'polypeptide(L)'
;MKKLIFPLIALTLVSLQSFAGSKATDRSYKYCDDMTQIDKLLDRSRESVERIQREGLNIERIVVSKDKRQLYLISGETLLRTYTVAFGWNFIGHKQFQGDGKTPEGIYSIDYKNPKSQFTKSLHVDYPNKADIAYAKSQGKDPGGDIMIHGLPSNPQKYERISKIHPYDWTLGCIAVTNKEIEEIYALVKERTLVEVCKISPAK
;
A
#
# COMPACT_ATOMS: atom_id res chain seq x y z
N MET A 1 -5.73 62.39 -2.07
CA MET A 1 -4.94 61.17 -1.80
C MET A 1 -5.87 60.13 -1.17
N LYS A 2 -6.31 59.12 -1.93
CA LYS A 2 -7.23 58.08 -1.44
C LYS A 2 -6.40 56.97 -0.77
N LYS A 3 -6.59 56.75 0.53
CA LYS A 3 -5.97 55.64 1.26
C LYS A 3 -6.64 54.33 0.86
N LEU A 4 -5.89 53.44 0.25
CA LEU A 4 -6.31 52.07 -0.06
C LEU A 4 -6.16 51.24 1.22
N ILE A 5 -7.27 50.73 1.76
CA ILE A 5 -7.29 49.79 2.88
C ILE A 5 -7.33 48.40 2.26
N PHE A 6 -6.24 47.64 2.38
CA PHE A 6 -6.24 46.21 2.06
C PHE A 6 -6.79 45.43 3.27
N PRO A 7 -7.79 44.56 3.09
CA PRO A 7 -8.27 43.72 4.18
C PRO A 7 -7.21 42.66 4.47
N LEU A 8 -6.76 42.62 5.72
CA LEU A 8 -5.88 41.59 6.24
C LEU A 8 -6.67 40.27 6.27
N ILE A 9 -6.45 39.40 5.28
CA ILE A 9 -6.98 38.03 5.30
C ILE A 9 -6.26 37.32 6.44
N ALA A 10 -6.99 37.08 7.53
CA ALA A 10 -6.52 36.28 8.65
C ALA A 10 -6.26 34.86 8.15
N LEU A 11 -4.99 34.56 7.87
CA LEU A 11 -4.52 33.20 7.62
C LEU A 11 -4.69 32.45 8.94
N THR A 12 -5.78 31.70 9.07
CA THR A 12 -5.99 30.81 10.21
C THR A 12 -4.89 29.75 10.16
N LEU A 13 -3.85 29.97 10.95
CA LEU A 13 -2.88 28.95 11.35
C LEU A 13 -3.68 27.79 11.95
N VAL A 14 -3.92 26.75 11.15
CA VAL A 14 -4.30 25.46 11.68
C VAL A 14 -3.14 25.05 12.57
N SER A 15 -3.35 25.15 13.88
CA SER A 15 -2.40 24.70 14.88
C SER A 15 -2.02 23.26 14.55
N LEU A 16 -0.73 22.98 14.35
CA LEU A 16 -0.21 21.62 14.45
C LEU A 16 -0.49 21.16 15.89
N GLN A 17 -1.65 20.56 16.11
CA GLN A 17 -1.82 19.70 17.25
C GLN A 17 -0.87 18.53 17.02
N SER A 18 0.21 18.52 17.79
CA SER A 18 1.04 17.34 17.98
C SER A 18 0.12 16.23 18.51
N PHE A 19 -0.38 15.39 17.61
CA PHE A 19 -1.15 14.22 18.00
C PHE A 19 -0.20 13.22 18.66
N ALA A 20 -0.65 12.66 19.78
CA ALA A 20 -0.21 11.34 20.23
C ALA A 20 -0.08 10.40 19.02
N GLY A 21 0.94 9.54 19.01
CA GLY A 21 1.37 8.77 17.84
C GLY A 21 0.21 8.29 16.95
N SER A 22 0.27 8.66 15.67
CA SER A 22 -0.73 8.28 14.67
C SER A 22 -0.99 6.77 14.70
N LYS A 23 -2.26 6.36 14.69
CA LYS A 23 -2.66 4.93 14.54
C LYS A 23 -2.00 4.28 13.32
N ALA A 24 -1.76 5.04 12.26
CA ALA A 24 -1.09 4.55 11.06
C ALA A 24 0.41 4.22 11.28
N THR A 25 1.03 4.65 12.38
CA THR A 25 2.39 4.26 12.79
C THR A 25 2.43 3.12 13.80
N ASP A 26 1.30 2.84 14.46
CA ASP A 26 1.19 1.79 15.47
C ASP A 26 1.10 0.39 14.81
N ARG A 27 1.95 -0.55 15.21
CA ARG A 27 1.90 -1.96 14.74
C ARG A 27 0.82 -2.77 15.46
N SER A 28 0.35 -2.32 16.62
CA SER A 28 -0.72 -2.97 17.37
C SER A 28 -2.10 -2.63 16.82
N TYR A 29 -2.25 -1.42 16.24
CA TYR A 29 -3.45 -1.00 15.54
C TYR A 29 -3.56 -1.69 14.18
N LYS A 30 -4.76 -2.20 13.87
CA LYS A 30 -5.07 -2.93 12.65
C LYS A 30 -6.33 -2.40 11.98
N TYR A 31 -6.19 -1.87 10.77
CA TYR A 31 -7.33 -1.52 9.94
C TYR A 31 -8.08 -2.77 9.46
N CYS A 32 -7.40 -3.92 9.36
CA CYS A 32 -8.02 -5.18 8.95
C CYS A 32 -9.00 -5.75 9.97
N ASP A 33 -8.96 -5.30 11.24
CA ASP A 33 -9.92 -5.73 12.26
C ASP A 33 -11.31 -5.10 12.03
N ASP A 34 -11.36 -3.87 11.51
CA ASP A 34 -12.57 -3.17 11.09
C ASP A 34 -12.28 -2.21 9.93
N MET A 35 -12.51 -2.68 8.71
CA MET A 35 -12.25 -1.90 7.49
C MET A 35 -13.13 -0.66 7.36
N THR A 36 -14.22 -0.52 8.14
CA THR A 36 -15.02 0.72 8.17
C THR A 36 -14.25 1.89 8.78
N GLN A 37 -13.13 1.62 9.46
CA GLN A 37 -12.22 2.66 9.96
C GLN A 37 -11.54 3.43 8.83
N ILE A 38 -11.30 2.81 7.66
CA ILE A 38 -10.77 3.52 6.48
C ILE A 38 -11.81 4.52 5.97
N ASP A 39 -13.09 4.14 5.98
CA ASP A 39 -14.20 5.00 5.52
C ASP A 39 -14.42 6.23 6.42
N LYS A 40 -13.82 6.24 7.63
CA LYS A 40 -13.84 7.36 8.59
C LYS A 40 -12.65 8.33 8.45
N LEU A 41 -11.65 7.99 7.62
CA LEU A 41 -10.49 8.86 7.40
C LEU A 41 -10.91 10.09 6.59
N LEU A 42 -10.18 11.20 6.79
CA LEU A 42 -10.29 12.35 5.92
C LEU A 42 -9.87 11.95 4.50
N ASP A 43 -10.82 11.88 3.57
CA ASP A 43 -10.55 11.47 2.19
C ASP A 43 -9.96 12.62 1.37
N ARG A 44 -8.68 12.49 1.05
CA ARG A 44 -7.93 13.36 0.13
C ARG A 44 -7.40 12.57 -1.07
N SER A 45 -7.96 11.38 -1.33
CA SER A 45 -7.47 10.43 -2.35
C SER A 45 -7.45 10.97 -3.78
N ARG A 46 -8.23 12.01 -4.06
CA ARG A 46 -8.33 12.67 -5.36
C ARG A 46 -7.29 13.77 -5.60
N GLU A 47 -6.52 14.13 -4.58
CA GLU A 47 -5.49 15.16 -4.74
C GLU A 47 -4.29 14.65 -5.53
N SER A 48 -3.59 15.59 -6.17
CA SER A 48 -2.42 15.28 -6.97
C SER A 48 -1.23 14.90 -6.10
N VAL A 49 -0.36 14.03 -6.62
CA VAL A 49 0.87 13.59 -5.92
C VAL A 49 1.77 14.79 -5.60
N GLU A 50 1.85 15.77 -6.49
CA GLU A 50 2.65 16.98 -6.30
C GLU A 50 2.15 17.81 -5.13
N ARG A 51 0.83 17.86 -4.90
CA ARG A 51 0.26 18.55 -3.74
C ARG A 51 0.61 17.82 -2.45
N ILE A 52 0.42 16.50 -2.41
CA ILE A 52 0.74 15.65 -1.25
C ILE A 52 2.22 15.83 -0.87
N GLN A 53 3.13 15.81 -1.85
CA GLN A 53 4.56 16.01 -1.64
C GLN A 53 4.90 17.43 -1.15
N ARG A 54 4.27 18.46 -1.73
CA ARG A 54 4.49 19.87 -1.35
C ARG A 54 4.09 20.14 0.10
N GLU A 55 3.04 19.48 0.58
CA GLU A 55 2.59 19.58 1.97
C GLU A 55 3.41 18.71 2.93
N GLY A 56 4.35 17.90 2.41
CA GLY A 56 5.23 17.08 3.24
C GLY A 56 4.54 15.92 3.95
N LEU A 57 3.38 15.48 3.46
CA LEU A 57 2.64 14.35 4.03
C LEU A 57 3.40 13.05 3.79
N ASN A 58 3.50 12.20 4.81
CA ASN A 58 4.24 10.94 4.75
C ASN A 58 3.28 9.76 4.77
N ILE A 59 3.51 8.77 3.91
CA ILE A 59 2.75 7.52 3.99
C ILE A 59 3.28 6.71 5.18
N GLU A 60 2.43 6.56 6.20
CA GLU A 60 2.73 5.84 7.43
C GLU A 60 2.25 4.38 7.35
N ARG A 61 1.12 4.16 6.66
CA ARG A 61 0.51 2.85 6.47
C ARG A 61 0.08 2.65 5.02
N ILE A 62 0.40 1.47 4.49
CA ILE A 62 -0.23 0.88 3.32
C ILE A 62 -1.19 -0.18 3.84
N VAL A 63 -2.48 -0.07 3.52
CA VAL A 63 -3.45 -1.14 3.81
C VAL A 63 -3.87 -1.80 2.50
N VAL A 64 -3.85 -3.11 2.44
CA VAL A 64 -4.18 -3.90 1.25
C VAL A 64 -5.35 -4.81 1.60
N SER A 65 -6.51 -4.56 1.01
CA SER A 65 -7.71 -5.38 1.20
C SER A 65 -7.85 -6.39 0.08
N LYS A 66 -7.72 -7.68 0.40
CA LYS A 66 -7.93 -8.76 -0.57
C LYS A 66 -9.39 -8.88 -1.01
N ASP A 67 -10.31 -8.58 -0.11
CA ASP A 67 -11.76 -8.59 -0.35
C ASP A 67 -12.18 -7.44 -1.28
N LYS A 68 -11.81 -6.20 -0.94
CA LYS A 68 -12.12 -5.02 -1.77
C LYS A 68 -11.25 -4.93 -3.03
N ARG A 69 -10.16 -5.71 -3.12
CA ARG A 69 -9.12 -5.61 -4.16
C ARG A 69 -8.56 -4.20 -4.29
N GLN A 70 -8.30 -3.57 -3.15
CA GLN A 70 -7.80 -2.19 -3.06
C GLN A 70 -6.54 -2.10 -2.20
N LEU A 71 -5.67 -1.15 -2.55
CA LEU A 71 -4.55 -0.67 -1.76
C LEU A 71 -4.81 0.79 -1.36
N TYR A 72 -4.62 1.10 -0.09
CA TYR A 72 -4.83 2.43 0.50
C TYR A 72 -3.51 2.99 1.01
N LEU A 73 -3.19 4.25 0.70
CA LEU A 73 -2.07 4.98 1.28
C LEU A 73 -2.59 5.96 2.34
N ILE A 74 -2.14 5.80 3.58
CA ILE A 74 -2.66 6.53 4.74
C ILE A 74 -1.53 7.33 5.42
N SER A 75 -1.85 8.55 5.82
CA SER A 75 -1.01 9.46 6.62
C SER A 75 -1.84 9.95 7.80
N GLY A 76 -1.54 9.57 9.03
CA GLY A 76 -2.35 9.96 10.18
C GLY A 76 -3.80 9.46 10.06
N GLU A 77 -4.72 10.40 10.16
CA GLU A 77 -6.16 10.18 9.97
C GLU A 77 -6.64 10.53 8.55
N THR A 78 -5.72 10.60 7.58
CA THR A 78 -6.01 10.99 6.19
C THR A 78 -5.77 9.84 5.22
N LEU A 79 -6.74 9.56 4.36
CA LEU A 79 -6.60 8.70 3.19
C LEU A 79 -6.06 9.53 2.02
N LEU A 80 -4.87 9.19 1.54
CA LEU A 80 -4.16 9.97 0.52
C LEU A 80 -4.26 9.41 -0.89
N ARG A 81 -4.39 8.08 -1.05
CA ARG A 81 -4.58 7.41 -2.36
C ARG A 81 -5.27 6.07 -2.18
N THR A 82 -5.97 5.65 -3.23
CA THR A 82 -6.62 4.34 -3.35
C THR A 82 -6.33 3.77 -4.73
N TYR A 83 -5.97 2.49 -4.80
CA TYR A 83 -5.56 1.81 -6.03
C TYR A 83 -6.20 0.44 -6.14
N THR A 84 -6.67 0.09 -7.34
CA THR A 84 -7.12 -1.28 -7.61
C THR A 84 -5.91 -2.20 -7.77
N VAL A 85 -5.95 -3.39 -7.20
CA VAL A 85 -4.82 -4.33 -7.20
C VAL A 85 -5.17 -5.70 -7.77
N ALA A 86 -4.15 -6.35 -8.32
CA ALA A 86 -4.13 -7.78 -8.60
C ALA A 86 -3.21 -8.50 -7.61
N PHE A 87 -3.53 -9.75 -7.29
CA PHE A 87 -2.82 -10.59 -6.34
C PHE A 87 -2.20 -11.81 -7.03
N GLY A 88 -1.69 -12.73 -6.20
CA GLY A 88 -1.32 -14.06 -6.64
C GLY A 88 -2.50 -14.85 -7.21
N TRP A 89 -2.26 -15.69 -8.22
CA TRP A 89 -3.32 -16.47 -8.89
C TRP A 89 -4.14 -17.38 -7.95
N ASN A 90 -3.61 -17.69 -6.76
CA ASN A 90 -4.31 -18.41 -5.69
C ASN A 90 -4.42 -17.52 -4.45
N PHE A 91 -4.93 -16.30 -4.58
CA PHE A 91 -4.87 -15.31 -3.50
C PHE A 91 -5.72 -15.66 -2.26
N ILE A 92 -6.56 -16.69 -2.25
CA ILE A 92 -7.39 -16.99 -1.06
C ILE A 92 -6.51 -17.54 0.07
N GLY A 93 -6.56 -16.87 1.23
CA GLY A 93 -5.82 -17.22 2.44
C GLY A 93 -4.37 -16.71 2.47
N HIS A 94 -3.75 -16.87 3.65
CA HIS A 94 -2.37 -16.43 3.91
C HIS A 94 -1.34 -17.29 3.16
N LYS A 95 -0.31 -16.63 2.61
CA LYS A 95 0.85 -17.27 1.96
C LYS A 95 1.65 -18.11 2.95
N GLN A 96 1.74 -19.40 2.70
CA GLN A 96 2.40 -20.36 3.60
C GLN A 96 3.74 -20.86 3.06
N PHE A 97 3.84 -21.03 1.74
CA PHE A 97 5.01 -21.66 1.11
C PHE A 97 5.40 -20.99 -0.22
N GLN A 98 6.64 -21.17 -0.64
CA GLN A 98 7.07 -20.82 -1.99
C GLN A 98 6.22 -21.57 -3.03
N GLY A 99 5.77 -20.85 -4.06
CA GLY A 99 5.00 -21.42 -5.17
C GLY A 99 3.51 -21.68 -4.91
N ASP A 100 2.99 -21.36 -3.72
CA ASP A 100 1.57 -21.57 -3.40
C ASP A 100 0.59 -20.58 -4.05
N GLY A 101 1.12 -19.56 -4.75
CA GLY A 101 0.33 -18.56 -5.48
C GLY A 101 -0.44 -17.58 -4.60
N LYS A 102 -0.21 -17.58 -3.28
CA LYS A 102 -0.91 -16.71 -2.32
C LYS A 102 -0.17 -15.40 -2.11
N THR A 103 -0.93 -14.32 -1.93
CA THR A 103 -0.43 -13.07 -1.37
C THR A 103 -0.53 -13.16 0.17
N PRO A 104 0.52 -12.80 0.92
CA PRO A 104 0.53 -12.92 2.38
C PRO A 104 -0.56 -12.09 3.05
N GLU A 105 -0.87 -12.44 4.29
CA GLU A 105 -1.81 -11.71 5.17
C GLU A 105 -1.06 -11.37 6.46
N GLY A 106 -1.30 -10.21 7.05
CA GLY A 106 -0.61 -9.76 8.27
C GLY A 106 0.06 -8.39 8.16
N ILE A 107 0.96 -8.09 9.09
CA ILE A 107 1.68 -6.80 9.17
C ILE A 107 3.15 -7.02 8.79
N TYR A 108 3.59 -6.22 7.84
CA TYR A 108 4.91 -6.18 7.23
C TYR A 108 5.41 -4.74 7.16
N SER A 109 6.55 -4.51 6.53
CA SER A 109 7.07 -3.19 6.19
C SER A 109 7.77 -3.19 4.84
N ILE A 110 7.90 -2.01 4.25
CA ILE A 110 8.76 -1.82 3.08
C ILE A 110 10.21 -1.75 3.55
N ASP A 111 11.03 -2.71 3.18
CA ASP A 111 12.45 -2.75 3.57
C ASP A 111 13.38 -2.22 2.47
N TYR A 112 13.03 -2.33 1.19
CA TYR A 112 13.74 -1.68 0.10
C TYR A 112 12.87 -1.34 -1.12
N LYS A 113 13.41 -0.47 -1.98
CA LYS A 113 12.80 -0.01 -3.23
C LYS A 113 13.69 -0.33 -4.42
N ASN A 114 13.10 -0.86 -5.49
CA ASN A 114 13.82 -1.25 -6.70
C ASN A 114 13.35 -0.43 -7.92
N PRO A 115 14.14 0.57 -8.36
CA PRO A 115 13.84 1.36 -9.56
C PRO A 115 14.24 0.66 -10.86
N LYS A 116 15.02 -0.44 -10.82
CA LYS A 116 15.49 -1.22 -11.97
C LYS A 116 14.81 -2.59 -12.03
N SER A 117 13.52 -2.61 -11.75
CA SER A 117 12.73 -3.84 -11.71
C SER A 117 12.47 -4.39 -13.13
N GLN A 118 12.21 -5.70 -13.24
CA GLN A 118 11.67 -6.29 -14.48
C GLN A 118 10.21 -5.84 -14.73
N PHE A 119 9.60 -5.24 -13.72
CA PHE A 119 8.37 -4.45 -13.76
C PHE A 119 8.73 -2.96 -13.70
N THR A 120 7.80 -2.05 -13.98
CA THR A 120 8.11 -0.60 -14.06
C THR A 120 8.89 -0.10 -12.85
N LYS A 121 8.38 -0.37 -11.64
CA LYS A 121 9.07 -0.19 -10.35
C LYS A 121 8.57 -1.25 -9.37
N SER A 122 9.28 -1.45 -8.28
CA SER A 122 8.79 -2.28 -7.18
C SER A 122 9.27 -1.84 -5.80
N LEU A 123 8.47 -2.16 -4.79
CA LEU A 123 8.78 -2.02 -3.37
C LEU A 123 8.70 -3.41 -2.75
N HIS A 124 9.74 -3.83 -2.04
CA HIS A 124 9.74 -5.12 -1.37
C HIS A 124 8.99 -5.03 -0.04
N VAL A 125 8.22 -6.07 0.25
CA VAL A 125 7.50 -6.26 1.51
C VAL A 125 8.30 -7.29 2.29
N ASP A 126 8.63 -7.01 3.56
CA ASP A 126 9.46 -7.85 4.44
C ASP A 126 8.84 -9.20 4.88
N TYR A 127 8.00 -9.80 4.03
CA TYR A 127 7.63 -11.20 4.10
C TYR A 127 8.83 -12.08 3.73
N PRO A 128 9.07 -13.21 4.41
CA PRO A 128 8.30 -13.76 5.52
C PRO A 128 8.73 -13.19 6.88
N ASN A 129 7.77 -12.97 7.77
CA ASN A 129 8.05 -12.64 9.16
C ASN A 129 8.40 -13.92 9.98
N LYS A 130 8.71 -13.75 11.28
CA LYS A 130 9.09 -14.86 12.16
C LYS A 130 8.03 -15.97 12.25
N ALA A 131 6.75 -15.63 12.27
CA ALA A 131 5.66 -16.60 12.33
C ALA A 131 5.52 -17.37 11.01
N ASP A 132 5.64 -16.69 9.88
CA ASP A 132 5.59 -17.29 8.54
C ASP A 132 6.74 -18.31 8.38
N ILE A 133 7.96 -17.92 8.79
CA ILE A 133 9.15 -18.79 8.77
C ILE A 133 8.94 -20.00 9.69
N ALA A 134 8.46 -19.79 10.91
CA ALA A 134 8.25 -20.86 11.88
C ALA A 134 7.21 -21.87 11.37
N TYR A 135 6.11 -21.39 10.80
CA TYR A 135 5.09 -22.24 10.21
C TYR A 135 5.65 -23.06 9.04
N ALA A 136 6.31 -22.42 8.07
CA ALA A 136 6.89 -23.11 6.92
C ALA A 136 7.91 -24.19 7.34
N LYS A 137 8.80 -23.87 8.29
CA LYS A 137 9.77 -24.82 8.85
C LYS A 137 9.12 -26.00 9.56
N SER A 138 8.04 -25.78 10.32
CA SER A 138 7.28 -26.86 10.97
C SER A 138 6.70 -27.86 9.96
N GLN A 139 6.50 -27.43 8.72
CA GLN A 139 6.00 -28.24 7.62
C GLN A 139 7.13 -28.77 6.70
N GLY A 140 8.40 -28.51 7.05
CA GLY A 140 9.56 -28.91 6.23
C GLY A 140 9.64 -28.19 4.88
N LYS A 141 9.10 -26.97 4.77
CA LYS A 141 8.98 -26.21 3.51
C LYS A 141 9.61 -24.81 3.61
N ASP A 142 9.89 -24.23 2.45
CA ASP A 142 10.36 -22.85 2.29
C ASP A 142 9.15 -21.89 2.23
N PRO A 143 9.10 -20.79 3.01
CA PRO A 143 8.05 -19.76 2.89
C PRO A 143 8.12 -18.94 1.58
N GLY A 144 9.27 -18.88 0.92
CA GLY A 144 9.59 -17.91 -0.13
C GLY A 144 10.07 -16.57 0.46
N GLY A 145 10.12 -15.51 -0.36
CA GLY A 145 10.60 -14.21 0.09
C GLY A 145 10.29 -13.02 -0.81
N ASP A 146 10.24 -13.19 -2.13
CA ASP A 146 10.14 -12.05 -3.07
C ASP A 146 8.71 -11.48 -3.23
N ILE A 147 8.12 -10.98 -2.14
CA ILE A 147 6.80 -10.32 -2.18
C ILE A 147 6.99 -8.83 -2.45
N MET A 148 6.46 -8.39 -3.59
CA MET A 148 6.62 -7.02 -4.06
C MET A 148 5.27 -6.34 -4.23
N ILE A 149 5.23 -5.03 -4.00
CA ILE A 149 4.25 -4.12 -4.63
C ILE A 149 4.88 -3.60 -5.91
N HIS A 150 4.28 -3.84 -7.07
CA HIS A 150 4.91 -3.49 -8.36
C HIS A 150 3.92 -3.09 -9.45
N GLY A 151 4.44 -2.45 -10.51
CA GLY A 151 3.68 -2.13 -11.72
C GLY A 151 3.51 -3.33 -12.65
N LEU A 152 3.05 -3.08 -13.87
CA LEU A 152 3.02 -4.09 -14.92
C LEU A 152 4.44 -4.36 -15.47
N PRO A 153 4.64 -5.45 -16.24
CA PRO A 153 5.95 -5.77 -16.80
C PRO A 153 6.54 -4.63 -17.64
N SER A 154 7.85 -4.40 -17.54
CA SER A 154 8.56 -3.40 -18.36
C SER A 154 8.82 -3.89 -19.79
N ASN A 155 8.84 -5.21 -19.99
CA ASN A 155 8.97 -5.80 -21.31
C ASN A 155 7.67 -5.58 -22.13
N PRO A 156 7.73 -4.98 -23.34
CA PRO A 156 6.52 -4.61 -24.10
C PRO A 156 5.58 -5.78 -24.42
N GLN A 157 6.12 -6.95 -24.74
CA GLN A 157 5.30 -8.12 -25.10
C GLN A 157 4.58 -8.69 -23.88
N LYS A 158 5.25 -8.73 -22.73
CA LYS A 158 4.62 -9.11 -21.45
C LYS A 158 3.62 -8.04 -21.01
N TYR A 159 3.97 -6.76 -21.14
CA TYR A 159 3.09 -5.64 -20.83
C TYR A 159 1.77 -5.75 -21.59
N GLU A 160 1.80 -5.95 -22.90
CA GLU A 160 0.60 -6.04 -23.72
C GLU A 160 -0.33 -7.19 -23.28
N ARG A 161 0.23 -8.34 -22.92
CA ARG A 161 -0.58 -9.48 -22.45
C ARG A 161 -1.16 -9.23 -21.07
N ILE A 162 -0.34 -8.72 -20.14
CA ILE A 162 -0.73 -8.56 -18.74
C ILE A 162 -1.66 -7.35 -18.55
N SER A 163 -1.48 -6.27 -19.30
CA SER A 163 -2.35 -5.08 -19.21
C SER A 163 -3.78 -5.37 -19.64
N LYS A 164 -4.01 -6.34 -20.54
CA LYS A 164 -5.35 -6.79 -20.97
C LYS A 164 -6.09 -7.58 -19.90
N ILE A 165 -5.38 -8.25 -19.00
CA ILE A 165 -5.99 -9.05 -17.92
C ILE A 165 -5.93 -8.36 -16.57
N HIS A 166 -5.11 -7.33 -16.39
CA HIS A 166 -5.13 -6.56 -15.15
C HIS A 166 -6.50 -5.87 -14.99
N PRO A 167 -7.15 -5.91 -13.81
CA PRO A 167 -6.64 -6.32 -12.50
C PRO A 167 -7.02 -7.74 -12.04
N TYR A 168 -7.27 -8.70 -12.94
CA TYR A 168 -7.38 -10.11 -12.55
C TYR A 168 -6.06 -10.65 -11.97
N ASP A 169 -6.14 -11.68 -11.12
CA ASP A 169 -4.97 -12.20 -10.40
C ASP A 169 -4.02 -12.97 -11.32
N TRP A 170 -2.80 -12.45 -11.47
CA TRP A 170 -1.79 -12.99 -12.39
C TRP A 170 -0.40 -13.14 -11.76
N THR A 171 -0.18 -12.60 -10.56
CA THR A 171 1.14 -12.64 -9.92
C THR A 171 1.40 -14.02 -9.29
N LEU A 172 2.61 -14.25 -8.80
CA LEU A 172 2.95 -15.46 -8.01
C LEU A 172 2.78 -15.25 -6.50
N GLY A 173 2.20 -14.13 -6.08
CA GLY A 173 2.03 -13.73 -4.67
C GLY A 173 2.22 -12.23 -4.42
N CYS A 174 2.83 -11.51 -5.36
CA CYS A 174 2.97 -10.06 -5.32
C CYS A 174 1.63 -9.31 -5.41
N ILE A 175 1.67 -8.01 -5.11
CA ILE A 175 0.57 -7.07 -5.24
C ILE A 175 0.87 -6.17 -6.43
N ALA A 176 0.10 -6.30 -7.52
CA ALA A 176 0.32 -5.55 -8.74
C ALA A 176 -0.67 -4.41 -8.92
N VAL A 177 -0.17 -3.25 -9.37
CA VAL A 177 -0.92 -2.06 -9.80
C VAL A 177 -0.53 -1.71 -11.24
N THR A 178 -1.14 -0.67 -11.82
CA THR A 178 -0.71 -0.16 -13.13
C THR A 178 0.66 0.53 -13.06
N ASN A 179 1.28 0.76 -14.22
CA ASN A 179 2.56 1.47 -14.32
C ASN A 179 2.48 2.90 -13.80
N LYS A 180 1.37 3.61 -14.06
CA LYS A 180 1.17 4.97 -13.55
C LYS A 180 1.06 4.96 -12.03
N GLU A 181 0.31 4.03 -11.46
CA GLU A 181 0.08 3.97 -10.02
C GLU A 181 1.34 3.56 -9.25
N ILE A 182 2.17 2.64 -9.79
CA ILE A 182 3.43 2.31 -9.10
C ILE A 182 4.41 3.49 -9.10
N GLU A 183 4.38 4.36 -10.10
CA GLU A 183 5.19 5.58 -10.10
C GLU A 183 4.80 6.51 -8.95
N GLU A 184 3.50 6.69 -8.72
CA GLU A 184 2.97 7.48 -7.61
C GLU A 184 3.28 6.85 -6.25
N ILE A 185 3.01 5.55 -6.08
CA ILE A 185 3.31 4.80 -4.86
C ILE A 185 4.81 4.91 -4.56
N TYR A 186 5.66 4.70 -5.56
CA TYR A 186 7.10 4.81 -5.40
C TYR A 186 7.54 6.23 -5.03
N ALA A 187 6.87 7.27 -5.52
CA ALA A 187 7.20 8.66 -5.17
C ALA A 187 6.77 9.04 -3.74
N LEU A 188 5.71 8.41 -3.20
CA LEU A 188 5.12 8.74 -1.91
C LEU A 188 5.63 7.86 -0.75
N VAL A 189 5.86 6.57 -1.01
CA VAL A 189 6.20 5.58 0.03
C VAL A 189 7.69 5.57 0.32
N LYS A 190 8.03 5.47 1.61
CA LYS A 190 9.40 5.37 2.11
C LYS A 190 9.67 3.97 2.66
N GLU A 191 10.95 3.64 2.82
CA GLU A 191 11.32 2.47 3.61
C GLU A 191 10.80 2.62 5.05
N ARG A 192 10.54 1.49 5.69
CA ARG A 192 9.89 1.32 6.99
C ARG A 192 8.41 1.71 7.04
N THR A 193 7.80 2.18 5.94
CA THR A 193 6.34 2.30 5.85
C THR A 193 5.71 0.94 6.12
N LEU A 194 4.72 0.90 7.01
CA LEU A 194 4.08 -0.34 7.43
C LEU A 194 3.08 -0.81 6.38
N VAL A 195 3.05 -2.11 6.12
CA VAL A 195 2.15 -2.74 5.15
C VAL A 195 1.24 -3.71 5.89
N GLU A 196 -0.06 -3.49 5.83
CA GLU A 196 -1.06 -4.33 6.46
C GLU A 196 -1.90 -5.00 5.37
N VAL A 197 -1.78 -6.32 5.22
CA VAL A 197 -2.52 -7.08 4.21
C VAL A 197 -3.66 -7.85 4.86
N CYS A 198 -4.89 -7.45 4.55
CA CYS A 198 -6.11 -7.99 5.11
C CYS A 198 -6.57 -9.25 4.38
N LYS A 199 -7.01 -10.24 5.15
CA LYS A 199 -7.72 -11.42 4.65
C LYS A 199 -9.04 -11.06 3.98
N ILE A 200 -9.59 -12.00 3.21
CA ILE A 200 -10.97 -11.92 2.72
C ILE A 200 -11.90 -12.06 3.93
N SER A 201 -12.86 -11.15 4.09
CA SER A 201 -13.88 -11.32 5.13
C SER A 201 -14.85 -12.41 4.69
N PRO A 202 -15.34 -13.29 5.59
CA PRO A 202 -16.43 -14.17 5.23
C PRO A 202 -17.59 -13.31 4.73
N ALA A 203 -18.20 -13.68 3.61
CA ALA A 203 -19.43 -13.05 3.14
C ALA A 203 -20.45 -13.06 4.29
N LYS A 204 -20.99 -11.88 4.62
CA LYS A 204 -22.08 -11.75 5.60
C LYS A 204 -23.36 -12.37 5.06
#